data_AF-A0A3B9FTZ6-F1
#
_entry.id   AF-A0A3B9FTZ6-F1
#
_cell.length_a   1.000
_cell.length_b   1.000
_cell.length_c   1.000
_cell.angle_alpha   90.00
_cell.angle_beta   90.00
_cell.angle_gamma   90.00
#
_symmetry.space_group_name_H-M   'P 1'
#
loop_
_entity.id
_entity.type
_entity.pdbx_description
1 polymer ?
#
loop_
_entity_poly.entity_id
_entity_poly.type
_entity_poly.pdbx_seq_one_letter_code
_entity_poly.pdbx_strand_id
1 'polypeptide(L)'
;DANAIPIEKHHADMAMDAAACIGCGACVAACKNSSAMLFVSAKVSHLALLPQGQAERKTRVLNMVEQMDEEGFGSCTNTYACEAECPKGISVTNIARLNREYIKASFSGD
;
A
#
# COMPACT_ATOMS: atom_id res chain seq x y z
N ASP A 1 -7.75 -14.41 19.73
CA ASP A 1 -8.21 -14.86 18.41
C ASP A 1 -8.23 -13.66 17.47
N ALA A 2 -7.61 -13.76 16.29
CA ALA A 2 -7.48 -12.66 15.34
C ALA A 2 -8.81 -12.22 14.71
N ASN A 3 -9.81 -13.13 14.70
CA ASN A 3 -11.14 -12.86 14.14
C ASN A 3 -12.18 -12.41 15.18
N ALA A 4 -11.76 -12.16 16.42
CA ALA A 4 -12.66 -11.80 17.51
C ALA A 4 -13.13 -10.34 17.49
N ILE A 5 -12.44 -9.47 16.72
CA ILE A 5 -12.79 -8.05 16.59
C ILE A 5 -13.63 -7.87 15.32
N PRO A 6 -14.90 -7.45 15.43
CA PRO A 6 -15.72 -7.14 14.25
C PRO A 6 -15.09 -6.02 13.42
N ILE A 7 -15.12 -6.18 12.10
CA ILE A 7 -14.62 -5.20 11.14
C ILE A 7 -15.78 -4.86 10.22
N GLU A 8 -15.93 -3.56 9.92
CA GLU A 8 -16.90 -3.10 8.94
C GLU A 8 -16.63 -3.76 7.58
N LYS A 9 -17.70 -4.20 6.89
CA LYS A 9 -17.59 -5.06 5.70
C LYS A 9 -16.78 -4.40 4.59
N HIS A 10 -17.02 -3.11 4.32
CA HIS A 10 -16.31 -2.39 3.29
C HIS A 10 -14.81 -2.20 3.63
N HIS A 11 -14.44 -1.99 4.91
CA HIS A 11 -13.04 -2.03 5.33
C HIS A 11 -12.40 -3.41 5.15
N ALA A 12 -13.11 -4.49 5.51
CA ALA A 12 -12.62 -5.84 5.31
C ALA A 12 -12.41 -6.15 3.82
N ASP A 13 -13.33 -5.74 2.95
CA ASP A 13 -13.23 -5.94 1.50
C ASP A 13 -12.04 -5.19 0.92
N MET A 14 -11.91 -3.89 1.20
CA MET A 14 -10.76 -3.12 0.73
C MET A 14 -9.43 -3.67 1.24
N ALA A 15 -9.40 -4.18 2.48
CA ALA A 15 -8.21 -4.80 3.05
C ALA A 15 -7.83 -6.08 2.32
N MET A 16 -8.81 -6.91 1.96
CA MET A 16 -8.60 -8.16 1.23
C MET A 16 -8.26 -7.93 -0.25
N ASP A 17 -8.89 -6.94 -0.88
CA ASP A 17 -8.55 -6.51 -2.24
C ASP A 17 -7.09 -6.04 -2.32
N ALA A 18 -6.63 -5.26 -1.33
CA ALA A 18 -5.22 -4.89 -1.23
C ALA A 18 -4.31 -6.09 -0.93
N ALA A 19 -4.78 -7.06 -0.12
CA ALA A 19 -4.06 -8.30 0.20
C ALA A 19 -3.82 -9.18 -1.03
N ALA A 20 -4.66 -9.07 -2.06
CA ALA A 20 -4.56 -9.86 -3.29
C ALA A 20 -3.25 -9.65 -4.04
N CYS A 21 -2.44 -8.64 -3.69
CA CYS A 21 -1.13 -8.40 -4.27
C CYS A 21 -0.18 -9.59 -4.04
N ILE A 22 0.17 -10.27 -5.14
CA ILE A 22 1.04 -11.46 -5.17
C ILE A 22 2.54 -11.16 -5.36
N GLY A 23 2.96 -9.90 -5.32
CA GLY A 23 4.38 -9.54 -5.47
C GLY A 23 4.99 -9.83 -6.85
N CYS A 24 4.19 -9.89 -7.91
CA CYS A 24 4.64 -10.27 -9.26
C CYS A 24 5.52 -9.23 -10.00
N GLY A 25 5.60 -7.98 -9.52
CA GLY A 25 6.41 -6.94 -10.17
C GLY A 25 5.81 -6.31 -11.44
N ALA A 26 4.67 -6.78 -11.96
CA ALA A 26 4.05 -6.23 -13.18
C ALA A 26 3.85 -4.70 -13.13
N CYS A 27 3.41 -4.18 -11.98
CA CYS A 27 3.22 -2.75 -11.77
C CYS A 27 4.51 -1.92 -11.86
N VAL A 28 5.65 -2.50 -11.47
CA VAL A 28 6.97 -1.87 -11.56
C VAL A 28 7.42 -1.84 -13.01
N ALA A 29 7.32 -2.99 -13.69
CA ALA A 29 7.72 -3.14 -15.09
C ALA A 29 6.92 -2.24 -16.04
N ALA A 30 5.63 -2.04 -15.77
CA ALA A 30 4.76 -1.17 -16.56
C ALA A 30 4.98 0.33 -16.31
N CYS A 31 5.54 0.69 -15.15
CA CYS A 31 5.72 2.10 -14.79
C CYS A 31 6.94 2.68 -15.52
N LYS A 32 6.76 3.78 -16.26
CA LYS A 32 7.88 4.50 -16.91
C LYS A 32 8.98 4.97 -15.95
N ASN A 33 8.63 5.12 -14.67
CA ASN A 33 9.56 5.51 -13.60
C ASN A 33 10.09 4.31 -12.83
N SER A 34 9.72 3.08 -13.18
CA SER A 34 9.98 1.87 -12.39
C SER A 34 9.53 2.04 -10.94
N SER A 35 8.36 2.66 -10.71
CA SER A 35 7.87 2.93 -9.36
C SER A 35 7.26 1.69 -8.72
N ALA A 36 7.65 1.37 -7.49
CA ALA A 36 7.04 0.31 -6.69
C ALA A 36 5.83 0.78 -5.87
N MET A 37 5.36 2.02 -6.05
CA MET A 37 4.31 2.62 -5.25
C MET A 37 3.01 1.81 -5.18
N LEU A 38 2.58 1.15 -6.26
CA LEU A 38 1.37 0.31 -6.21
C LEU A 38 1.57 -0.91 -5.30
N PHE A 39 2.72 -1.58 -5.38
CA PHE A 39 3.07 -2.71 -4.50
C PHE A 39 3.14 -2.28 -3.03
N VAL A 40 3.93 -1.24 -2.73
CA VAL A 40 4.12 -0.72 -1.38
C VAL A 40 2.77 -0.31 -0.79
N SER A 41 1.97 0.41 -1.57
CA SER A 41 0.67 0.90 -1.12
C SER A 41 -0.35 -0.20 -0.86
N ALA A 42 -0.31 -1.30 -1.60
CA ALA A 42 -1.15 -2.46 -1.35
C ALA A 42 -0.82 -3.13 0.00
N LYS A 43 0.48 -3.30 0.29
CA LYS A 43 0.94 -3.90 1.56
C LYS A 43 0.64 -3.01 2.77
N VAL A 44 0.80 -1.70 2.64
CA VAL A 44 0.39 -0.74 3.68
C VAL A 44 -1.13 -0.77 3.86
N SER A 45 -1.89 -0.67 2.78
CA SER A 45 -3.36 -0.58 2.83
C SER A 45 -4.02 -1.82 3.41
N HIS A 46 -3.53 -3.02 3.08
CA HIS A 46 -4.02 -4.28 3.60
C HIS A 46 -4.13 -4.27 5.14
N LEU A 47 -3.09 -3.76 5.82
CA LEU A 47 -3.03 -3.76 7.28
C LEU A 47 -3.52 -2.44 7.90
N ALA A 48 -3.40 -1.30 7.22
CA ALA A 48 -3.86 -0.02 7.73
C ALA A 48 -5.40 0.06 7.89
N LEU A 49 -6.14 -0.77 7.15
CA LEU A 49 -7.60 -0.89 7.21
C LEU A 49 -8.10 -1.82 8.34
N LEU A 50 -7.21 -2.59 8.95
CA LEU A 50 -7.55 -3.61 9.94
C LEU A 50 -7.15 -3.15 11.36
N PRO A 51 -7.94 -3.46 12.40
CA PRO A 51 -7.57 -3.20 13.80
C PRO A 51 -6.22 -3.81 14.19
N GLN A 52 -5.94 -5.02 13.69
CA GLN A 52 -4.72 -5.78 13.97
C GLN A 52 -3.46 -5.09 13.41
N GLY A 53 -3.60 -4.33 12.32
CA GLY A 53 -2.47 -3.64 11.70
C GLY A 53 -2.18 -2.26 12.29
N GLN A 54 -2.99 -1.77 13.25
CA GLN A 54 -2.84 -0.42 13.80
C GLN A 54 -1.56 -0.23 14.61
N ALA A 55 -1.09 -1.27 15.33
CA ALA A 55 0.08 -1.18 16.20
C ALA A 55 1.36 -0.77 15.45
N GLU A 56 1.52 -1.22 14.21
CA GLU A 56 2.69 -0.91 13.37
C GLU A 56 2.33 0.05 12.22
N ARG A 57 1.18 0.73 12.27
CA ARG A 57 0.69 1.52 11.13
C ARG A 57 1.68 2.61 10.71
N LYS A 58 2.23 3.35 11.69
CA LYS A 58 3.24 4.42 11.48
C LYS A 58 4.55 3.84 10.99
N THR A 59 5.11 2.88 11.73
CA THR A 59 6.42 2.29 11.41
C THR A 59 6.40 1.54 10.08
N ARG A 60 5.32 0.84 9.75
CA ARG A 60 5.16 0.12 8.47
C ARG A 60 5.22 1.07 7.28
N VAL A 61 4.45 2.16 7.29
CA VAL A 61 4.44 3.07 6.13
C VAL A 61 5.78 3.78 5.96
N LEU A 62 6.42 4.20 7.06
CA LEU A 62 7.74 4.83 7.01
C LEU A 62 8.80 3.85 6.47
N ASN A 63 8.95 2.69 7.10
CA ASN A 63 9.97 1.71 6.73
C ASN A 63 9.77 1.17 5.30
N MET A 64 8.52 0.99 4.85
CA MET A 64 8.28 0.48 3.51
C MET A 64 8.55 1.53 2.42
N VAL A 65 8.33 2.82 2.70
CA VAL A 65 8.69 3.91 1.77
C VAL A 65 10.20 4.12 1.78
N GLU A 66 10.83 4.12 2.95
CA GLU A 66 12.29 4.20 3.09
C GLU A 66 12.99 3.07 2.33
N GLN A 67 12.56 1.82 2.52
CA GLN A 67 13.11 0.69 1.75
C GLN A 67 12.89 0.86 0.24
N MET A 68 11.72 1.34 -0.19
CA MET A 68 11.47 1.56 -1.61
C MET A 68 12.46 2.58 -2.21
N ASP A 69 12.77 3.63 -1.46
CA ASP A 69 13.72 4.67 -1.87
C ASP A 69 15.16 4.15 -1.85
N GLU A 70 15.55 3.36 -0.84
CA GLU A 70 16.88 2.72 -0.74
C GLU A 70 17.16 1.75 -1.90
N GLU A 71 16.14 1.01 -2.35
CA GLU A 71 16.23 0.12 -3.51
C GLU A 71 16.24 0.89 -4.85
N GLY A 72 16.06 2.21 -4.84
CA GLY A 72 16.15 3.07 -6.01
C GLY A 72 14.93 3.02 -6.93
N PHE A 73 13.75 2.63 -6.44
CA PHE A 73 12.51 2.69 -7.23
C PHE A 73 12.10 4.15 -7.47
N GLY A 74 11.61 4.47 -8.67
CA GLY A 74 11.25 5.85 -8.99
C GLY A 74 9.93 6.30 -8.37
N SER A 75 9.71 7.61 -8.33
CA SER A 75 8.51 8.21 -7.73
C SER A 75 7.27 8.08 -8.62
N CYS A 76 6.07 8.05 -8.02
CA CYS A 76 4.81 8.05 -8.76
C CYS A 76 4.56 9.40 -9.47
N THR A 77 4.14 9.35 -10.73
CA THR A 77 3.71 10.52 -11.52
C THR A 77 2.28 10.38 -12.06
N ASN A 78 1.48 9.50 -11.46
CA ASN A 78 0.06 9.26 -11.80
C ASN A 78 -0.18 8.91 -13.28
N THR A 79 0.64 8.00 -13.83
CA THR A 79 0.42 7.48 -15.19
C THR A 79 -0.66 6.42 -15.27
N TYR A 80 -1.05 5.83 -14.13
CA TYR A 80 -2.05 4.75 -14.01
C TYR A 80 -1.73 3.43 -14.73
N ALA A 81 -0.56 3.31 -15.39
CA ALA A 81 -0.11 2.08 -16.03
C ALA A 81 -0.01 0.89 -15.05
N CYS A 82 0.34 1.16 -13.80
CA CYS A 82 0.48 0.14 -12.77
C CYS A 82 -0.85 -0.58 -12.43
N GLU A 83 -1.97 0.13 -12.40
CA GLU A 83 -3.30 -0.44 -12.16
C GLU A 83 -3.83 -1.17 -13.39
N ALA A 84 -3.61 -0.59 -14.58
CA ALA A 84 -4.02 -1.20 -15.85
C ALA A 84 -3.38 -2.58 -16.09
N GLU A 85 -2.09 -2.74 -15.74
CA GLU A 85 -1.34 -3.98 -15.96
C GLU A 85 -1.38 -4.96 -14.76
N CYS A 86 -2.06 -4.60 -13.67
CA CYS A 86 -2.05 -5.44 -12.48
C CYS A 86 -2.91 -6.71 -12.70
N PRO A 87 -2.35 -7.93 -12.68
CA PRO A 87 -3.12 -9.17 -12.90
C PRO A 87 -4.09 -9.50 -11.76
N LYS A 88 -4.03 -8.74 -10.66
CA LYS A 88 -4.90 -8.86 -9.49
C LYS A 88 -5.82 -7.67 -9.31
N GLY A 89 -5.83 -6.72 -10.25
CA GLY A 89 -6.71 -5.55 -10.20
C GLY A 89 -6.47 -4.64 -9.00
N ILE A 90 -5.22 -4.54 -8.51
CA ILE A 90 -4.90 -3.67 -7.38
C ILE A 90 -5.12 -2.22 -7.80
N SER A 91 -6.02 -1.54 -7.10
CA SER A 91 -6.37 -0.17 -7.42
C SER A 91 -5.35 0.87 -6.92
N VAL A 92 -5.16 1.94 -7.70
CA VAL A 92 -4.38 3.13 -7.31
C VAL A 92 -4.96 3.88 -6.10
N THR A 93 -6.21 3.59 -5.70
CA THR A 93 -6.77 4.13 -4.44
C THR A 93 -5.92 3.74 -3.22
N ASN A 94 -5.20 2.61 -3.29
CA ASN A 94 -4.21 2.23 -2.31
C ASN A 94 -3.04 3.22 -2.24
N ILE A 95 -2.55 3.73 -3.38
CA ILE A 95 -1.49 4.76 -3.44
C ILE A 95 -1.95 6.03 -2.73
N ALA A 96 -3.20 6.46 -2.97
CA ALA A 96 -3.76 7.61 -2.28
C ALA A 96 -3.84 7.40 -0.76
N ARG A 97 -4.18 6.18 -0.30
CA ARG A 97 -4.16 5.82 1.12
C ARG A 97 -2.75 5.86 1.68
N LEU A 98 -1.77 5.23 1.02
CA LEU A 98 -0.37 5.26 1.43
C LEU A 98 0.14 6.69 1.59
N ASN A 99 -0.14 7.60 0.66
CA ASN A 99 0.31 8.99 0.77
C ASN A 99 -0.26 9.67 2.02
N ARG A 100 -1.53 9.41 2.36
CA ARG A 100 -2.16 9.92 3.60
C ARG A 100 -1.53 9.31 4.85
N GLU A 101 -1.27 8.00 4.84
CA GLU A 101 -0.58 7.32 5.94
C GLU A 101 0.83 7.86 6.15
N TYR A 102 1.57 8.06 5.07
CA TYR A 102 2.93 8.57 5.11
C TYR A 102 2.97 10.00 5.64
N ILE A 103 2.15 10.91 5.09
CA ILE A 103 2.05 12.30 5.59
C ILE A 103 1.68 12.29 7.08
N LYS A 104 0.66 11.52 7.47
CA LYS A 104 0.27 11.41 8.88
C LYS A 104 1.44 10.93 9.72
N ALA A 105 2.13 9.87 9.31
CA ALA A 105 3.26 9.31 10.04
C ALA A 105 4.44 10.29 10.17
N SER A 106 4.78 11.02 9.10
CA SER A 106 5.89 11.98 9.08
C SER A 106 5.67 13.21 9.97
N PHE A 107 4.41 13.60 10.20
CA PHE A 107 4.06 14.75 11.04
C PHE A 107 3.49 14.37 12.42
N SER A 108 3.35 13.08 12.71
CA SER A 108 2.98 12.61 14.05
C SER A 108 4.22 12.50 14.93
N GLY A 109 4.16 13.03 16.14
CA GLY A 109 5.13 12.70 17.19
C GLY A 109 5.19 11.19 17.45
N ASP A 110 6.21 10.74 18.16
CA ASP A 110 6.34 9.34 18.56
C ASP A 110 5.27 8.92 19.58
#